data_AF-A0A7S2RH89-F1
#
_entry.id   AF-A0A7S2RH89-F1
#
_cell.length_a   1.000
_cell.length_b   1.000
_cell.length_c   1.000
_cell.angle_alpha   90.00
_cell.angle_beta   90.00
_cell.angle_gamma   90.00
#
_symmetry.space_group_name_H-M   'P 1'
#
loop_
_entity.id
_entity.type
_entity.pdbx_description
1 polymer ?
#
loop_
_entity_poly.entity_id
_entity_poly.type
_entity_poly.pdbx_seq_one_letter_code
_entity_poly.pdbx_strand_id
1 'polypeptide(L)'
;IVSDQIFHFRQASNCMLLVLDRLDDPVTPLLSQWTYQAMVHELLGLNNNRVSLKGAPNISNTQPDLEEVVLSAQQDDFFHQHLYSNFGELGEAIQVLLKNYQKQTTTNNISSLQTVEEMQQFMEKFPELKSQSHLVSKHVAIMGELARLVEMCSLMDVSQFEQELACADDHSIHMRELLSKLSSNTSNIKIPDKLRLGLLYALRYQITGNVNRIKSEMRNGGVPDEMIDLVTTILRYAGVESRGPGLYGVGTKDIVSKMTKTFFTSVQGVSNVYSQHVPVLIETLEAILKGKLRSESHPYLMREKSSNQQHNGSTSSNSTNISDDIPNEIIIFMAGGVTYEEATKVAELNKNHQGKCRFILAG
;
A
#
# COMPACT_ATOMS: atom_id res chain seq x y z
N ILE A 1 6.49 29.18 -32.22
CA ILE A 1 5.89 27.96 -31.64
C ILE A 1 4.39 28.12 -31.84
N VAL A 2 3.83 27.32 -32.75
CA VAL A 2 2.37 27.25 -32.96
C VAL A 2 1.76 26.87 -31.61
N SER A 3 0.77 27.63 -31.14
CA SER A 3 0.11 27.37 -29.86
C SER A 3 -0.39 25.92 -29.83
N ASP A 4 0.18 25.10 -28.95
CA ASP A 4 -0.22 23.70 -28.77
C ASP A 4 -1.67 23.63 -28.32
N GLN A 5 -2.57 23.33 -29.26
CA GLN A 5 -4.01 23.18 -29.02
C GLN A 5 -4.36 21.96 -28.16
N ILE A 6 -3.37 21.09 -27.87
CA ILE A 6 -3.53 19.85 -27.09
C ILE A 6 -4.05 20.13 -25.67
N PHE A 7 -3.72 21.30 -25.10
CA PHE A 7 -4.09 21.65 -23.72
C PHE A 7 -5.25 22.66 -23.62
N HIS A 8 -5.95 22.94 -24.73
CA HIS A 8 -7.13 23.81 -24.74
C HIS A 8 -8.39 23.09 -24.23
N PHE A 9 -8.36 22.67 -22.97
CA PHE A 9 -9.52 22.10 -22.29
C PHE A 9 -10.37 23.19 -21.65
N ARG A 10 -11.67 22.94 -21.49
CA ARG A 10 -12.55 23.82 -20.69
C ARG A 10 -12.04 23.81 -19.25
N GLN A 11 -11.58 24.95 -18.74
CA GLN A 11 -11.10 25.13 -17.35
C GLN A 11 -12.24 25.05 -16.30
N ALA A 12 -13.07 24.01 -16.37
CA ALA A 12 -14.16 23.79 -15.43
C ALA A 12 -13.70 23.14 -14.11
N SER A 13 -12.48 22.60 -14.05
CA SER A 13 -11.95 21.88 -12.89
C SER A 13 -10.58 22.42 -12.48
N ASN A 14 -10.46 22.83 -11.22
CA ASN A 14 -9.18 23.15 -10.57
C ASN A 14 -8.41 21.83 -10.35
N CYS A 15 -7.53 21.49 -11.31
CA CYS A 15 -6.70 20.30 -11.30
C CYS A 15 -5.27 20.63 -10.86
N MET A 16 -4.73 19.85 -9.92
CA MET A 16 -3.37 19.96 -9.42
C MET A 16 -2.56 18.72 -9.82
N LEU A 17 -1.37 18.90 -10.37
CA LEU A 17 -0.38 17.85 -10.53
C LEU A 17 0.62 17.93 -9.37
N LEU A 18 0.66 16.91 -8.53
CA LEU A 18 1.60 16.73 -7.44
C LEU A 18 2.68 15.75 -7.88
N VAL A 19 3.91 16.22 -8.01
CA VAL A 19 5.08 15.39 -8.34
C VAL A 19 5.87 15.16 -7.06
N LEU A 20 6.08 13.89 -6.70
CA LEU A 20 6.80 13.44 -5.51
C LEU A 20 7.94 12.53 -5.91
N ASP A 21 8.92 12.35 -5.03
CA ASP A 21 10.02 11.42 -5.20
C ASP A 21 9.99 10.36 -4.09
N ARG A 22 10.15 9.09 -4.46
CA ARG A 22 10.16 7.95 -3.54
C ARG A 22 11.20 8.11 -2.43
N LEU A 23 12.29 8.86 -2.69
CA LEU A 23 13.33 9.15 -1.71
C LEU A 23 12.79 9.84 -0.43
N ASP A 24 11.66 10.54 -0.51
CA ASP A 24 11.09 11.26 0.65
C ASP A 24 10.46 10.31 1.68
N ASP A 25 10.09 9.11 1.24
CA ASP A 25 9.52 8.08 2.10
C ASP A 25 10.01 6.68 1.67
N PRO A 26 11.23 6.29 2.06
CA PRO A 26 11.75 4.95 1.85
C PRO A 26 11.14 3.90 2.79
N VAL A 27 10.27 4.29 3.73
CA VAL A 27 9.75 3.39 4.77
C VAL A 27 8.55 2.62 4.26
N THR A 28 7.57 3.28 3.65
CA THR A 28 6.37 2.65 3.06
C THR A 28 6.68 1.38 2.24
N PRO A 29 7.60 1.38 1.25
CA PRO A 29 7.90 0.18 0.45
C PRO A 29 8.59 -0.95 1.23
N LEU A 30 9.10 -0.70 2.45
CA LEU A 30 9.77 -1.69 3.29
C LEU A 30 8.86 -2.33 4.35
N LEU A 31 7.60 -1.88 4.48
CA LEU A 31 6.67 -2.41 5.46
C LEU A 31 5.86 -3.58 4.90
N SER A 32 5.60 -4.58 5.75
CA SER A 32 4.78 -5.73 5.39
C SER A 32 3.35 -5.28 5.19
N GLN A 33 2.75 -5.77 4.11
CA GLN A 33 1.44 -5.36 3.67
C GLN A 33 0.38 -6.35 4.16
N TRP A 34 -0.82 -5.83 4.45
CA TRP A 34 -1.93 -6.62 5.01
C TRP A 34 -3.25 -6.43 4.28
N THR A 35 -3.25 -5.73 3.15
CA THR A 35 -4.41 -5.60 2.27
C THR A 35 -4.30 -6.59 1.12
N TYR A 36 -5.43 -7.08 0.62
CA TYR A 36 -5.44 -8.26 -0.26
C TYR A 36 -4.50 -8.13 -1.46
N GLN A 37 -4.63 -7.08 -2.27
CA GLN A 37 -3.77 -6.88 -3.44
C GLN A 37 -2.29 -6.70 -3.08
N ALA A 38 -2.01 -5.96 -2.00
CA ALA A 38 -0.64 -5.67 -1.57
C ALA A 38 0.06 -6.94 -1.05
N MET A 39 -0.63 -7.76 -0.26
CA MET A 39 -0.14 -9.06 0.19
C MET A 39 0.16 -10.01 -0.97
N VAL A 40 -0.74 -10.06 -1.95
CA VAL A 40 -0.53 -10.89 -3.14
C VAL A 40 0.70 -10.43 -3.91
N HIS A 41 0.88 -9.12 -4.09
CA HIS A 41 2.06 -8.58 -4.75
C HIS A 41 3.34 -8.90 -3.98
N GLU A 42 3.34 -8.75 -2.66
CA GLU A 42 4.50 -8.95 -1.80
C GLU A 42 4.91 -10.42 -1.66
N LEU A 43 3.95 -11.31 -1.42
CA LEU A 43 4.24 -12.70 -1.06
C LEU A 43 4.21 -13.67 -2.23
N LEU A 44 3.41 -13.38 -3.26
CA LEU A 44 3.19 -14.27 -4.41
C LEU A 44 3.71 -13.68 -5.73
N GLY A 45 3.96 -12.36 -5.76
CA GLY A 45 4.29 -11.63 -6.97
C GLY A 45 3.05 -11.39 -7.82
N LEU A 46 2.73 -10.11 -8.05
CA LEU A 46 1.66 -9.68 -8.94
C LEU A 46 2.26 -8.95 -10.13
N ASN A 47 2.38 -9.63 -11.27
CA ASN A 47 2.99 -9.10 -12.49
C ASN A 47 1.95 -9.12 -13.62
N ASN A 48 1.59 -7.95 -14.15
CA ASN A 48 0.58 -7.83 -15.21
C ASN A 48 -0.74 -8.57 -14.87
N ASN A 49 -1.23 -8.40 -13.63
CA ASN A 49 -2.42 -9.07 -13.10
C ASN A 49 -2.33 -10.61 -13.05
N ARG A 50 -1.12 -11.17 -13.11
CA ARG A 50 -0.88 -12.62 -13.00
C ARG A 50 -0.12 -12.94 -11.74
N VAL A 51 -0.51 -14.05 -11.11
CA VAL A 51 0.11 -14.59 -9.90
C VAL A 51 0.46 -16.04 -10.16
N SER A 52 1.67 -16.42 -9.77
CA SER A 52 2.16 -17.79 -9.87
C SER A 52 2.08 -18.46 -8.51
N LEU A 53 1.30 -19.53 -8.40
CA LEU A 53 1.20 -20.38 -7.21
C LEU A 53 2.11 -21.63 -7.30
N LYS A 54 3.09 -21.61 -8.21
CA LYS A 54 4.08 -22.68 -8.36
C LYS A 54 4.82 -22.92 -7.05
N GLY A 55 4.84 -24.17 -6.60
CA GLY A 55 5.48 -24.58 -5.35
C GLY A 55 4.56 -24.56 -4.12
N ALA A 56 3.31 -24.07 -4.24
CA ALA A 56 2.33 -24.23 -3.18
C ALA A 56 1.98 -25.74 -3.02
N PRO A 57 2.08 -26.30 -1.80
CA PRO A 57 2.06 -27.77 -1.58
C PRO A 57 0.78 -28.47 -2.01
N ASN A 58 -0.33 -27.73 -2.20
CA ASN A 58 -1.65 -28.26 -2.55
C ASN A 58 -2.14 -27.87 -3.96
N ILE A 59 -1.27 -27.32 -4.81
CA ILE A 59 -1.66 -26.79 -6.13
C ILE A 59 -0.92 -27.49 -7.26
N SER A 60 0.42 -27.59 -7.18
CA SER A 60 1.26 -28.05 -8.29
C SER A 60 1.00 -29.49 -8.76
N ASN A 61 0.45 -30.36 -7.90
CA ASN A 61 0.20 -31.76 -8.24
C ASN A 61 -1.28 -32.11 -8.43
N THR A 62 -2.18 -31.27 -7.94
CA THR A 62 -3.61 -31.56 -7.80
C THR A 62 -4.49 -30.65 -8.63
N GLN A 63 -4.03 -29.42 -8.92
CA GLN A 63 -4.81 -28.39 -9.62
C GLN A 63 -3.89 -27.57 -10.54
N PRO A 64 -3.39 -28.15 -11.65
CA PRO A 64 -2.46 -27.47 -12.57
C PRO A 64 -3.04 -26.17 -13.14
N ASP A 65 -4.36 -26.09 -13.30
CA ASP A 65 -5.07 -24.90 -13.78
C ASP A 65 -4.98 -23.69 -12.81
N LEU A 66 -4.52 -23.89 -11.57
CA LEU A 66 -4.32 -22.84 -10.57
C LEU A 66 -2.85 -22.48 -10.37
N GLU A 67 -1.91 -23.07 -11.11
CA GLU A 67 -0.50 -22.69 -11.02
C GLU A 67 -0.26 -21.24 -11.44
N GLU A 68 -1.04 -20.74 -12.40
CA GLU A 68 -1.01 -19.34 -12.82
C GLU A 68 -2.43 -18.80 -12.88
N VAL A 69 -2.73 -17.79 -12.07
CA VAL A 69 -4.06 -17.21 -11.95
C VAL A 69 -4.06 -15.74 -12.31
N VAL A 70 -5.12 -15.30 -13.00
CA VAL A 70 -5.35 -13.90 -13.33
C VAL A 70 -6.20 -13.26 -12.23
N LEU A 71 -5.69 -12.16 -11.67
CA LEU A 71 -6.35 -11.30 -10.68
C LEU A 71 -6.54 -9.91 -11.27
N SER A 72 -7.70 -9.66 -11.86
CA SER A 72 -8.07 -8.39 -12.48
C SER A 72 -9.35 -7.85 -11.88
N ALA A 73 -9.30 -6.67 -11.28
CA ALA A 73 -10.47 -6.03 -10.69
C ALA A 73 -11.54 -5.61 -11.72
N GLN A 74 -11.26 -5.73 -13.02
CA GLN A 74 -12.23 -5.46 -14.08
C GLN A 74 -13.05 -6.70 -14.49
N GLN A 75 -12.53 -7.90 -14.21
CA GLN A 75 -13.09 -9.18 -14.65
C GLN A 75 -13.54 -10.06 -13.47
N ASP A 76 -13.21 -9.63 -12.26
CA ASP A 76 -13.40 -10.38 -11.03
C ASP A 76 -14.03 -9.47 -9.98
N ASP A 77 -15.34 -9.61 -9.79
CA ASP A 77 -16.11 -8.81 -8.85
C ASP A 77 -15.70 -9.05 -7.39
N PHE A 78 -15.32 -10.30 -7.05
CA PHE A 78 -14.86 -10.61 -5.70
C PHE A 78 -13.54 -9.91 -5.41
N PHE A 79 -12.59 -9.99 -6.34
CA PHE A 79 -11.33 -9.26 -6.21
C PHE A 79 -11.54 -7.75 -6.18
N HIS A 80 -12.43 -7.20 -7.02
CA HIS A 80 -12.73 -5.77 -7.02
C HIS A 80 -13.26 -5.28 -5.68
N GLN A 81 -14.18 -6.03 -5.07
CA GLN A 81 -14.81 -5.67 -3.79
C GLN A 81 -13.84 -5.76 -2.61
N HIS A 82 -12.92 -6.74 -2.64
CA HIS A 82 -12.01 -7.04 -1.53
C HIS A 82 -10.57 -6.62 -1.77
N LEU A 83 -10.30 -5.87 -2.84
CA LEU A 83 -8.96 -5.45 -3.26
C LEU A 83 -8.18 -4.76 -2.13
N TYR A 84 -8.89 -3.92 -1.36
CA TYR A 84 -8.39 -3.11 -0.26
C TYR A 84 -8.73 -3.68 1.12
N SER A 85 -9.45 -4.81 1.20
CA SER A 85 -9.81 -5.44 2.48
C SER A 85 -8.56 -5.93 3.19
N ASN A 86 -8.54 -5.78 4.52
CA ASN A 86 -7.45 -6.33 5.32
C ASN A 86 -7.53 -7.87 5.38
N PHE A 87 -6.44 -8.53 5.78
CA PHE A 87 -6.35 -9.99 5.78
C PHE A 87 -7.43 -10.70 6.62
N GLY A 88 -7.87 -10.08 7.73
CA GLY A 88 -8.96 -10.61 8.55
C GLY A 88 -10.32 -10.53 7.84
N GLU A 89 -10.64 -9.36 7.29
CA GLU A 89 -11.85 -9.14 6.48
C GLU A 89 -11.90 -10.05 5.26
N LEU A 90 -10.77 -10.25 4.58
CA LEU A 90 -10.65 -11.16 3.45
C LEU A 90 -10.99 -12.61 3.87
N GLY A 91 -10.53 -13.03 5.04
CA GLY A 91 -10.87 -14.34 5.61
C GLY A 91 -12.38 -14.50 5.81
N GLU A 92 -13.05 -13.50 6.37
CA GLU A 92 -14.51 -13.50 6.54
C GLU A 92 -15.24 -13.51 5.19
N ALA A 93 -14.79 -12.68 4.24
CA ALA A 93 -15.35 -12.61 2.89
C ALA A 93 -15.26 -13.95 2.14
N ILE A 94 -14.13 -14.65 2.25
CA ILE A 94 -13.97 -15.99 1.64
C ILE A 94 -14.87 -17.03 2.29
N GLN A 95 -15.09 -16.96 3.61
CA GLN A 95 -16.06 -17.84 4.27
C GLN A 95 -17.48 -17.60 3.77
N VAL A 96 -17.86 -16.34 3.54
CA VAL A 96 -19.16 -15.99 2.95
C VAL A 96 -19.26 -16.49 1.52
N LEU A 97 -18.22 -16.30 0.71
CA LEU A 97 -18.12 -16.80 -0.67
C LEU A 97 -18.32 -18.32 -0.72
N LEU A 98 -17.61 -19.08 0.13
CA LEU A 98 -17.74 -20.53 0.25
C LEU A 98 -19.15 -20.96 0.65
N LYS A 99 -19.76 -20.32 1.66
CA LYS A 99 -21.14 -20.62 2.10
C LYS A 99 -22.16 -20.36 1.00
N ASN A 100 -21.99 -19.29 0.24
CA ASN A 100 -22.88 -18.95 -0.88
C ASN A 100 -22.76 -19.96 -2.01
N TYR A 101 -21.53 -20.36 -2.36
CA TYR A 101 -21.27 -21.41 -3.35
C TYR A 101 -21.92 -22.74 -2.91
N GLN A 102 -21.71 -23.18 -1.67
CA GLN A 102 -22.30 -24.42 -1.14
C GLN A 102 -23.84 -24.43 -1.18
N LYS A 103 -24.49 -23.30 -0.87
CA LYS A 103 -25.94 -23.16 -0.99
C LYS A 103 -26.38 -23.32 -2.44
N GLN A 104 -25.73 -22.62 -3.37
CA GLN A 104 -26.07 -22.68 -4.80
C GLN A 104 -25.85 -24.08 -5.40
N THR A 105 -24.77 -24.78 -5.04
CA THR A 105 -24.52 -26.15 -5.53
C THR A 105 -25.51 -27.16 -4.95
N THR A 106 -25.91 -27.00 -3.68
CA THR A 106 -26.88 -27.90 -3.03
C THR A 106 -28.28 -27.75 -3.64
N THR A 107 -28.68 -26.53 -4.00
CA THR A 107 -29.95 -26.24 -4.68
C THR A 107 -29.96 -26.77 -6.13
N ASN A 108 -28.82 -26.82 -6.80
CA ASN A 108 -28.69 -27.24 -8.21
C ASN A 108 -28.17 -28.68 -8.37
N ASN A 109 -28.45 -29.57 -7.41
CA ASN A 109 -27.97 -30.95 -7.43
C ASN A 109 -28.48 -31.71 -8.69
N ILE A 110 -27.54 -32.33 -9.41
CA ILE A 110 -27.80 -33.13 -10.62
C ILE A 110 -28.66 -34.37 -10.30
N SER A 111 -28.53 -34.91 -9.09
CA SER A 111 -29.27 -36.09 -8.61
C SER A 111 -30.75 -35.82 -8.31
N SER A 112 -31.21 -34.58 -8.36
CA SER A 112 -32.62 -34.20 -8.16
C SER A 112 -33.35 -33.74 -9.43
N LEU A 113 -32.68 -33.68 -10.59
CA LEU A 113 -33.31 -33.28 -11.85
C LEU A 113 -34.14 -34.45 -12.41
N GLN A 114 -35.47 -34.32 -12.42
CA GLN A 114 -36.38 -35.36 -12.92
C GLN A 114 -37.11 -34.97 -14.21
N THR A 115 -37.11 -33.68 -14.56
CA THR A 115 -37.83 -33.14 -15.73
C THR A 115 -36.90 -32.54 -16.77
N VAL A 116 -37.37 -32.47 -18.02
CA VAL A 116 -36.60 -31.93 -19.16
C VAL A 116 -36.42 -30.41 -19.04
N GLU A 117 -37.40 -29.73 -18.46
CA GLU A 117 -37.37 -28.30 -18.17
C GLU A 117 -36.32 -27.95 -17.10
N GLU A 118 -36.18 -28.77 -16.05
CA GLU A 118 -35.12 -28.63 -15.05
C GLU A 118 -33.73 -28.85 -15.66
N MET A 119 -33.59 -29.78 -16.61
CA MET A 119 -32.33 -29.99 -17.35
C MET A 119 -31.98 -28.80 -18.25
N GLN A 120 -32.95 -28.16 -18.91
CA GLN A 120 -32.71 -26.94 -19.71
C GLN A 120 -32.28 -25.76 -18.84
N GLN A 121 -32.98 -25.52 -17.71
CA GLN A 121 -32.59 -24.48 -16.76
C GLN A 121 -31.23 -24.75 -16.13
N PHE A 122 -30.87 -26.02 -15.91
CA PHE A 122 -29.54 -26.40 -15.47
C PHE A 122 -28.48 -26.12 -16.54
N MET A 123 -28.74 -26.46 -17.81
CA MET A 123 -27.81 -26.16 -18.91
C MET A 123 -27.54 -24.65 -19.08
N GLU A 124 -28.54 -23.81 -18.82
CA GLU A 124 -28.40 -22.35 -18.79
C GLU A 124 -27.54 -21.86 -17.61
N LYS A 125 -27.69 -22.48 -16.43
CA LYS A 125 -26.94 -22.13 -15.20
C LYS A 125 -25.58 -22.82 -15.06
N PHE A 126 -25.32 -23.86 -15.83
CA PHE A 126 -24.10 -24.66 -15.73
C PHE A 126 -22.82 -23.84 -16.02
N PRO A 127 -22.76 -22.97 -17.04
CA PRO A 127 -21.62 -22.08 -17.25
C PRO A 127 -21.36 -21.16 -16.04
N GLU A 128 -22.43 -20.63 -15.43
CA GLU A 128 -22.35 -19.77 -14.25
C GLU A 128 -21.81 -20.53 -13.03
N LEU A 129 -22.33 -21.74 -12.76
CA LEU A 129 -21.83 -22.61 -11.67
C LEU A 129 -20.36 -22.99 -11.87
N LYS A 130 -19.95 -23.29 -13.10
CA LYS A 130 -18.55 -23.60 -13.43
C LYS A 130 -17.65 -22.39 -13.23
N SER A 131 -18.08 -21.20 -13.65
CA SER A 131 -17.36 -19.94 -13.43
C SER A 131 -17.23 -19.62 -11.95
N GLN A 132 -18.31 -19.75 -11.18
CA GLN A 132 -18.34 -19.57 -9.73
C GLN A 132 -17.41 -20.56 -9.02
N SER A 133 -17.38 -21.83 -9.44
CA SER A 133 -16.45 -22.83 -8.91
C SER A 133 -14.99 -22.40 -9.11
N HIS A 134 -14.63 -21.93 -10.31
CA HIS A 134 -13.28 -21.46 -10.59
C HIS A 134 -12.90 -20.22 -9.76
N LEU A 135 -13.81 -19.25 -9.63
CA LEU A 135 -13.64 -18.07 -8.79
C LEU A 135 -13.36 -18.44 -7.32
N VAL A 136 -14.20 -19.31 -6.76
CA VAL A 136 -14.06 -19.79 -5.37
C VAL A 136 -12.72 -20.52 -5.19
N SER A 137 -12.40 -21.47 -6.07
CA SER A 137 -11.14 -22.23 -6.00
C SER A 137 -9.93 -21.31 -6.07
N LYS A 138 -9.94 -20.31 -6.96
CA LYS A 138 -8.85 -19.33 -7.12
C LYS A 138 -8.60 -18.55 -5.83
N HIS A 139 -9.63 -17.92 -5.24
CA HIS A 139 -9.44 -17.09 -4.04
C HIS A 139 -9.13 -17.92 -2.79
N VAL A 140 -9.70 -19.12 -2.67
CA VAL A 140 -9.36 -20.05 -1.58
C VAL A 140 -7.90 -20.51 -1.70
N ALA A 141 -7.43 -20.82 -2.91
CA ALA A 141 -6.04 -21.21 -3.14
C ALA A 141 -5.06 -20.09 -2.78
N ILE A 142 -5.32 -18.86 -3.24
CA ILE A 142 -4.50 -17.68 -2.91
C ILE A 142 -4.50 -17.46 -1.39
N MET A 143 -5.67 -17.44 -0.75
CA MET A 143 -5.77 -17.22 0.70
C MET A 143 -5.04 -18.29 1.51
N GLY A 144 -5.17 -19.56 1.10
CA GLY A 144 -4.48 -20.68 1.73
C GLY A 144 -2.96 -20.51 1.65
N GLU A 145 -2.44 -20.08 0.51
CA GLU A 145 -1.00 -19.87 0.35
C GLU A 145 -0.51 -18.62 1.11
N LEU A 146 -1.27 -17.53 1.11
CA LEU A 146 -0.96 -16.34 1.93
C LEU A 146 -0.89 -16.71 3.43
N ALA A 147 -1.88 -17.43 3.94
CA ALA A 147 -1.92 -17.87 5.34
C ALA A 147 -0.70 -18.75 5.69
N ARG A 148 -0.35 -19.68 4.81
CA ARG A 148 0.83 -20.55 4.97
C ARG A 148 2.13 -19.74 5.01
N LEU A 149 2.29 -18.74 4.15
CA LEU A 149 3.48 -17.88 4.11
C LEU A 149 3.57 -16.96 5.33
N VAL A 150 2.45 -16.41 5.80
CA VAL A 150 2.38 -15.62 7.04
C VAL A 150 2.89 -16.41 8.23
N GLU A 151 2.47 -17.67 8.36
CA GLU A 151 2.93 -18.56 9.44
C GLU A 151 4.41 -18.97 9.25
N MET A 152 4.76 -19.46 8.06
CA MET A 152 6.11 -19.96 7.76
C MET A 152 7.20 -18.90 7.95
N CYS A 153 6.92 -17.65 7.59
CA CYS A 153 7.88 -16.55 7.72
C CYS A 153 7.73 -15.78 9.03
N SER A 154 6.79 -16.17 9.91
CA SER A 154 6.49 -15.44 11.16
C SER A 154 6.18 -13.95 10.92
N LEU A 155 5.44 -13.63 9.85
CA LEU A 155 5.23 -12.25 9.39
C LEU A 155 4.47 -11.40 10.40
N MET A 156 3.63 -12.00 11.24
CA MET A 156 2.91 -11.27 12.29
C MET A 156 3.90 -10.63 13.28
N ASP A 157 4.90 -11.38 13.72
CA ASP A 157 5.93 -10.93 14.67
C ASP A 157 6.91 -9.94 14.01
N VAL A 158 7.30 -10.19 12.76
CA VAL A 158 8.14 -9.26 11.99
C VAL A 158 7.40 -7.94 11.76
N SER A 159 6.17 -8.00 11.25
CA SER A 159 5.39 -6.82 10.89
C SER A 159 5.02 -5.97 12.11
N GLN A 160 4.72 -6.58 13.26
CA GLN A 160 4.51 -5.82 14.49
C GLN A 160 5.73 -4.94 14.79
N PHE A 161 6.94 -5.51 14.73
CA PHE A 161 8.15 -4.76 15.00
C PHE A 161 8.48 -3.72 13.91
N GLU A 162 8.17 -4.01 12.64
CA GLU A 162 8.25 -3.01 11.57
C GLU A 162 7.37 -1.78 11.86
N GLN A 163 6.14 -1.99 12.35
CA GLN A 163 5.23 -0.90 12.73
C GLN A 163 5.74 -0.11 13.93
N GLU A 164 6.34 -0.77 14.92
CA GLU A 164 6.99 -0.10 16.05
C GLU A 164 8.17 0.78 15.59
N LEU A 165 9.04 0.26 14.70
CA LEU A 165 10.12 1.02 14.10
C LEU A 165 9.61 2.24 13.31
N ALA A 166 8.51 2.10 12.58
CA ALA A 166 7.93 3.15 11.76
C ALA A 166 7.15 4.21 12.56
N CYS A 167 6.54 3.85 13.69
CA CYS A 167 5.59 4.72 14.38
C CYS A 167 6.08 5.21 15.75
N ALA A 168 6.86 4.41 16.48
CA ALA A 168 7.27 4.68 17.85
C ALA A 168 8.73 5.19 17.95
N ASP A 169 9.05 5.81 19.08
CA ASP A 169 10.41 6.27 19.39
C ASP A 169 10.92 5.68 20.70
N ASP A 170 11.33 4.41 20.66
CA ASP A 170 12.00 3.76 21.79
C ASP A 170 13.28 3.06 21.33
N HIS A 171 14.34 3.85 21.18
CA HIS A 171 15.62 3.36 20.65
C HIS A 171 16.18 2.15 21.42
N SER A 172 16.02 2.13 22.74
CA SER A 172 16.59 1.08 23.60
C SER A 172 15.82 -0.23 23.50
N ILE A 173 14.48 -0.16 23.47
CA ILE A 173 13.64 -1.34 23.26
C ILE A 173 13.82 -1.86 21.83
N HIS A 174 13.75 -0.98 20.84
CA HIS A 174 13.89 -1.38 19.44
C HIS A 174 15.26 -2.00 19.14
N MET A 175 16.36 -1.50 19.73
CA MET A 175 17.67 -2.14 19.57
C MET A 175 17.66 -3.56 20.13
N ARG A 176 17.13 -3.76 21.33
CA ARG A 176 17.09 -5.09 21.97
C ARG A 176 16.29 -6.08 21.14
N GLU A 177 15.14 -5.65 20.65
CA GLU A 177 14.27 -6.50 19.84
C GLU A 177 14.88 -6.81 18.48
N LEU A 178 15.48 -5.83 17.81
CA LEU A 178 16.22 -6.06 16.57
C LEU A 178 17.29 -7.13 16.75
N LEU A 179 18.11 -7.06 17.82
CA LEU A 179 19.13 -8.07 18.08
C LEU A 179 18.56 -9.47 18.28
N SER A 180 17.43 -9.57 18.99
CA SER A 180 16.69 -10.83 19.17
C SER A 180 16.23 -11.41 17.83
N LYS A 181 15.66 -10.57 16.96
CA LYS A 181 15.16 -10.96 15.64
C LYS A 181 16.25 -11.23 14.59
N LEU A 182 17.43 -10.61 14.73
CA LEU A 182 18.58 -10.88 13.85
C LEU A 182 19.33 -12.17 14.27
N SER A 183 19.33 -12.50 15.56
CA SER A 183 20.02 -13.68 16.11
C SER A 183 19.68 -14.96 15.34
N SER A 184 20.71 -15.65 14.83
CA SER A 184 20.61 -16.93 14.12
C SER A 184 20.09 -18.08 14.99
N ASN A 185 20.21 -17.98 16.31
CA ASN A 185 19.88 -19.06 17.24
C ASN A 185 18.43 -19.01 17.74
N THR A 186 17.69 -17.93 17.47
CA THR A 186 16.43 -17.62 18.16
C THR A 186 15.28 -17.29 17.21
N SER A 187 15.57 -16.96 15.96
CA SER A 187 14.57 -16.46 15.01
C SER A 187 14.40 -17.39 13.81
N ASN A 188 13.16 -17.78 13.50
CA ASN A 188 12.78 -18.42 12.23
C ASN A 188 12.55 -17.36 11.12
N ILE A 189 13.19 -16.18 11.27
CA ILE A 189 13.01 -15.03 10.38
C ILE A 189 13.91 -15.21 9.17
N LYS A 190 13.36 -15.02 7.97
CA LYS A 190 14.11 -15.19 6.72
C LYS A 190 15.09 -14.05 6.50
N ILE A 191 16.12 -14.30 5.70
CA ILE A 191 17.16 -13.32 5.37
C ILE A 191 16.58 -12.00 4.81
N PRO A 192 15.61 -12.00 3.87
CA PRO A 192 15.02 -10.75 3.38
C PRO A 192 14.32 -9.92 4.46
N ASP A 193 13.66 -10.58 5.41
CA ASP A 193 12.97 -9.93 6.53
C ASP A 193 13.99 -9.34 7.52
N LYS A 194 15.07 -10.07 7.83
CA LYS A 194 16.20 -9.55 8.61
C LYS A 194 16.82 -8.32 7.96
N LEU A 195 16.98 -8.33 6.64
CA LEU A 195 17.46 -7.19 5.87
C LEU A 195 16.52 -5.99 6.04
N ARG A 196 15.22 -6.17 5.79
CA ARG A 196 14.22 -5.11 5.93
C ARG A 196 14.20 -4.47 7.31
N LEU A 197 14.22 -5.28 8.38
CA LEU A 197 14.32 -4.80 9.76
C LEU A 197 15.58 -3.95 9.99
N GLY A 198 16.73 -4.40 9.46
CA GLY A 198 17.99 -3.63 9.52
C GLY A 198 17.91 -2.29 8.77
N LEU A 199 17.29 -2.26 7.59
CA LEU A 199 17.09 -1.05 6.80
C LEU A 199 16.15 -0.06 7.49
N LEU A 200 15.00 -0.52 7.97
CA LEU A 200 14.03 0.28 8.72
C LEU A 200 14.66 0.89 9.98
N TYR A 201 15.38 0.08 10.75
CA TYR A 201 16.08 0.56 11.94
C TYR A 201 17.13 1.62 11.57
N ALA A 202 17.93 1.39 10.52
CA ALA A 202 18.94 2.33 10.07
C ALA A 202 18.33 3.68 9.65
N LEU A 203 17.21 3.66 8.92
CA LEU A 203 16.47 4.86 8.52
C LEU A 203 15.85 5.61 9.71
N ARG A 204 15.35 4.86 10.71
CA ARG A 204 14.74 5.43 11.92
C ARG A 204 15.76 6.08 12.84
N TYR A 205 16.89 5.39 13.06
CA TYR A 205 17.92 5.77 14.02
C TYR A 205 19.24 6.13 13.35
N GLN A 206 19.21 6.79 12.19
CA GLN A 206 20.44 7.18 11.48
C GLN A 206 21.39 8.02 12.34
N ILE A 207 20.84 8.94 13.15
CA ILE A 207 21.63 9.88 13.97
C ILE A 207 22.05 9.25 15.31
N THR A 208 21.16 8.52 15.96
CA THR A 208 21.36 7.98 17.32
C THR A 208 21.88 6.55 17.34
N GLY A 209 21.66 5.80 16.26
CA GLY A 209 22.01 4.40 16.13
C GLY A 209 23.43 4.16 15.64
N ASN A 210 23.92 2.96 15.90
CA ASN A 210 25.24 2.52 15.45
C ASN A 210 25.09 1.61 14.23
N VAL A 211 25.27 2.20 13.03
CA VAL A 211 25.16 1.48 11.75
C VAL A 211 26.11 0.28 11.67
N ASN A 212 27.35 0.43 12.18
CA ASN A 212 28.33 -0.66 12.18
C ASN A 212 27.88 -1.83 13.05
N ARG A 213 27.26 -1.55 14.20
CA ARG A 213 26.69 -2.59 15.06
C ARG A 213 25.60 -3.36 14.33
N ILE A 214 24.65 -2.68 13.67
CA ILE A 214 23.57 -3.32 12.92
C ILE A 214 24.15 -4.24 11.84
N LYS A 215 25.11 -3.74 11.05
CA LYS A 215 25.78 -4.53 10.02
C LYS A 215 26.45 -5.80 10.56
N SER A 216 27.15 -5.69 11.70
CA SER A 216 27.76 -6.85 12.35
C SER A 216 26.73 -7.86 12.81
N GLU A 217 25.58 -7.42 13.33
CA GLU A 217 24.53 -8.31 13.83
C GLU A 217 23.73 -8.95 12.71
N MET A 218 23.52 -8.24 11.59
CA MET A 218 22.98 -8.83 10.36
C MET A 218 23.90 -9.93 9.83
N ARG A 219 25.22 -9.71 9.85
CA ARG A 219 26.24 -10.70 9.46
C ARG A 219 26.17 -11.93 10.37
N ASN A 220 26.13 -11.72 11.69
CA ASN A 220 25.95 -12.80 12.67
C ASN A 220 24.61 -13.55 12.47
N GLY A 221 23.60 -12.83 12.00
CA GLY A 221 22.27 -13.33 11.64
C GLY A 221 22.19 -14.11 10.32
N GLY A 222 23.31 -14.25 9.59
CA GLY A 222 23.39 -14.96 8.32
C GLY A 222 23.00 -14.14 7.09
N VAL A 223 22.82 -12.82 7.22
CA VAL A 223 22.57 -11.95 6.06
C VAL A 223 23.86 -11.84 5.22
N PRO A 224 23.80 -12.08 3.89
CA PRO A 224 24.96 -11.94 3.02
C PRO A 224 25.53 -10.53 3.00
N ASP A 225 26.85 -10.41 2.86
CA ASP A 225 27.56 -9.12 2.88
C ASP A 225 27.05 -8.14 1.81
N GLU A 226 26.75 -8.65 0.61
CA GLU A 226 26.19 -7.86 -0.50
C GLU A 226 24.86 -7.19 -0.11
N MET A 227 24.02 -7.88 0.67
CA MET A 227 22.77 -7.32 1.19
C MET A 227 23.02 -6.34 2.34
N ILE A 228 24.03 -6.60 3.18
CA ILE A 228 24.39 -5.69 4.29
C ILE A 228 24.85 -4.33 3.76
N ASP A 229 25.50 -4.28 2.60
CA ASP A 229 25.92 -3.03 1.96
C ASP A 229 24.74 -2.15 1.51
N LEU A 230 23.54 -2.73 1.35
CA LEU A 230 22.33 -1.96 1.11
C LEU A 230 21.98 -1.03 2.27
N VAL A 231 22.44 -1.31 3.50
CA VAL A 231 22.26 -0.40 4.65
C VAL A 231 22.97 0.94 4.40
N THR A 232 24.19 0.93 3.88
CA THR A 232 24.87 2.18 3.53
C THR A 232 24.25 2.83 2.31
N THR A 233 23.82 2.02 1.34
CA THR A 233 23.19 2.52 0.11
C THR A 233 21.87 3.23 0.40
N ILE A 234 21.01 2.68 1.25
CA ILE A 234 19.71 3.29 1.59
C ILE A 234 19.89 4.58 2.38
N LEU A 235 20.87 4.64 3.29
CA LEU A 235 21.17 5.87 4.04
C LEU A 235 21.75 6.97 3.15
N ARG A 236 22.46 6.61 2.08
CA ARG A 236 22.92 7.57 1.07
C ARG A 236 21.76 8.03 0.19
N TYR A 237 20.87 7.12 -0.20
CA TYR A 237 19.73 7.38 -1.07
C TYR A 237 18.67 8.26 -0.37
N ALA A 238 18.24 7.88 0.83
CA ALA A 238 17.11 8.47 1.54
C ALA A 238 17.40 8.74 3.03
N GLY A 239 18.65 9.02 3.36
CA GLY A 239 19.04 9.47 4.70
C GLY A 239 18.51 10.87 5.03
N VAL A 240 18.68 11.29 6.28
CA VAL A 240 18.16 12.57 6.82
C VAL A 240 18.56 13.79 5.98
N GLU A 241 19.75 13.80 5.37
CA GLU A 241 20.25 14.91 4.57
C GLU A 241 19.68 14.95 3.15
N SER A 242 19.29 13.79 2.60
CA SER A 242 18.77 13.67 1.23
C SER A 242 17.25 13.78 1.18
N ARG A 243 16.55 13.31 2.22
CA ARG A 243 15.09 13.21 2.24
C ARG A 243 14.41 14.55 2.56
N GLY A 244 13.24 14.76 1.96
CA GLY A 244 12.35 15.87 2.25
C GLY A 244 11.71 15.82 3.66
N PRO A 245 11.00 16.89 4.04
CA PRO A 245 10.31 16.96 5.32
C PRO A 245 9.09 16.03 5.36
N GLY A 246 8.82 15.43 6.52
CA GLY A 246 7.62 14.60 6.77
C GLY A 246 7.95 13.29 7.46
N LEU A 247 8.96 12.56 6.97
CA LEU A 247 9.34 11.30 7.58
C LEU A 247 10.12 11.49 8.89
N TYR A 248 9.60 10.91 9.98
CA TYR A 248 10.14 10.94 11.35
C TYR A 248 10.31 12.32 12.02
N GLY A 249 9.96 13.42 11.34
CA GLY A 249 10.03 14.79 11.88
C GLY A 249 11.46 15.23 12.20
N VAL A 250 12.06 16.05 11.35
CA VAL A 250 13.37 16.66 11.65
C VAL A 250 13.14 17.87 12.58
N GLY A 251 13.09 17.62 13.88
CA GLY A 251 13.09 18.67 14.91
C GLY A 251 11.93 18.63 15.92
N THR A 252 12.16 19.25 17.08
CA THR A 252 11.26 19.30 18.26
C THR A 252 9.91 20.01 18.04
N LYS A 253 9.63 20.53 16.84
CA LYS A 253 8.44 21.37 16.57
C LYS A 253 7.27 20.64 15.88
N ASP A 254 7.46 19.42 15.39
CA ASP A 254 6.40 18.67 14.67
C ASP A 254 5.71 17.59 15.51
N ILE A 255 5.89 17.60 16.83
CA ILE A 255 5.25 16.66 17.77
C ILE A 255 3.70 16.74 17.69
N VAL A 256 3.14 17.85 17.23
CA VAL A 256 1.68 18.08 17.15
C VAL A 256 1.02 17.29 16.00
N SER A 257 1.74 16.94 14.92
CA SER A 257 1.18 16.12 13.81
C SER A 257 0.99 14.65 14.19
N LYS A 258 1.69 14.17 15.23
CA LYS A 258 1.50 12.82 15.78
C LYS A 258 0.09 12.61 16.36
N MET A 259 -0.60 13.68 16.77
CA MET A 259 -1.93 13.59 17.39
C MET A 259 -3.06 13.35 16.37
N THR A 260 -2.84 13.68 15.09
CA THR A 260 -3.77 13.38 13.99
C THR A 260 -3.67 11.94 13.48
N LYS A 261 -2.58 11.21 13.81
CA LYS A 261 -2.36 9.81 13.39
C LYS A 261 -3.40 8.83 13.96
N THR A 262 -4.07 9.19 15.05
CA THR A 262 -5.07 8.33 15.73
C THR A 262 -6.44 8.31 15.03
N PHE A 263 -6.77 9.30 14.20
CA PHE A 263 -8.12 9.43 13.65
C PHE A 263 -8.42 8.51 12.44
N PHE A 264 -7.41 8.12 11.66
CA PHE A 264 -7.64 7.28 10.45
C PHE A 264 -7.44 5.79 10.68
N THR A 265 -6.70 5.36 11.71
CA THR A 265 -6.66 3.96 12.13
C THR A 265 -7.95 3.52 12.85
N SER A 266 -8.82 4.47 13.21
CA SER A 266 -10.07 4.24 13.93
C SER A 266 -11.34 4.21 13.06
N VAL A 267 -11.25 4.25 11.72
CA VAL A 267 -12.45 4.24 10.86
C VAL A 267 -13.29 2.95 11.02
N GLN A 268 -12.76 1.92 11.69
CA GLN A 268 -13.50 0.72 12.10
C GLN A 268 -13.49 0.42 13.62
N GLY A 269 -13.03 1.36 14.47
CA GLY A 269 -13.10 1.22 15.93
C GLY A 269 -12.19 0.16 16.56
N VAL A 270 -11.38 -0.55 15.78
CA VAL A 270 -10.35 -1.48 16.26
C VAL A 270 -9.02 -1.08 15.64
N SER A 271 -8.06 -0.66 16.46
CA SER A 271 -6.71 -0.33 16.00
C SER A 271 -6.02 -1.61 15.51
N ASN A 272 -5.78 -1.72 14.20
CA ASN A 272 -4.98 -2.80 13.67
C ASN A 272 -3.50 -2.54 13.98
N VAL A 273 -2.91 -3.35 14.87
CA VAL A 273 -1.49 -3.25 15.28
C VAL A 273 -0.55 -3.38 14.07
N TYR A 274 -0.98 -4.09 13.03
CA TYR A 274 -0.21 -4.35 11.81
C TYR A 274 -0.38 -3.26 10.73
N SER A 275 -1.15 -2.21 10.99
CA SER A 275 -1.42 -1.12 10.03
C SER A 275 -1.55 0.24 10.72
N GLN A 276 -0.57 0.58 11.55
CA GLN A 276 -0.50 1.86 12.26
C GLN A 276 0.15 2.96 11.43
N HIS A 277 1.11 2.58 10.58
CA HIS A 277 1.80 3.45 9.67
C HIS A 277 0.84 4.14 8.69
N VAL A 278 1.15 5.39 8.36
CA VAL A 278 0.46 6.18 7.34
C VAL A 278 1.52 6.74 6.40
N PRO A 279 1.46 6.43 5.08
CA PRO A 279 2.42 6.95 4.12
C PRO A 279 2.50 8.48 4.11
N VAL A 280 3.69 9.03 3.88
CA VAL A 280 3.92 10.49 3.84
C VAL A 280 3.06 11.18 2.76
N LEU A 281 2.75 10.44 1.69
CA LEU A 281 1.80 10.86 0.66
C LEU A 281 0.47 11.32 1.26
N ILE A 282 -0.10 10.57 2.20
CA ILE A 282 -1.41 10.85 2.77
C ILE A 282 -1.38 12.11 3.63
N GLU A 283 -0.33 12.30 4.42
CA GLU A 283 -0.11 13.54 5.18
C GLU A 283 -0.02 14.75 4.25
N THR A 284 0.65 14.60 3.09
CA THR A 284 0.79 15.64 2.07
C THR A 284 -0.55 15.98 1.42
N LEU A 285 -1.34 14.97 1.03
CA LEU A 285 -2.67 15.17 0.45
C LEU A 285 -3.64 15.84 1.43
N GLU A 286 -3.59 15.48 2.71
CA GLU A 286 -4.38 16.16 3.73
C GLU A 286 -3.96 17.62 3.93
N ALA A 287 -2.66 17.91 3.87
CA ALA A 287 -2.16 19.28 3.94
C ALA A 287 -2.67 20.11 2.76
N ILE A 288 -2.77 19.53 1.55
CA ILE A 288 -3.39 20.16 0.38
C ILE A 288 -4.87 20.45 0.65
N LEU A 289 -5.64 19.44 1.06
CA LEU A 289 -7.07 19.59 1.35
C LEU A 289 -7.38 20.64 2.42
N LYS A 290 -6.47 20.81 3.39
CA LYS A 290 -6.59 21.81 4.47
C LYS A 290 -6.05 23.19 4.07
N GLY A 291 -5.48 23.35 2.87
CA GLY A 291 -4.82 24.58 2.42
C GLY A 291 -3.55 24.92 3.24
N LYS A 292 -2.92 23.91 3.84
CA LYS A 292 -1.78 24.03 4.76
C LYS A 292 -0.46 23.48 4.18
N LEU A 293 -0.45 23.08 2.91
CA LEU A 293 0.77 22.63 2.25
C LEU A 293 1.74 23.82 2.12
N ARG A 294 2.95 23.67 2.67
CA ARG A 294 3.97 24.71 2.69
C ARG A 294 4.59 24.89 1.31
N SER A 295 4.66 26.13 0.84
CA SER A 295 5.24 26.46 -0.47
C SER A 295 6.77 26.33 -0.49
N GLU A 296 7.43 26.35 0.67
CA GLU A 296 8.87 26.14 0.77
C GLU A 296 9.27 24.68 0.48
N SER A 297 8.44 23.72 0.91
CA SER A 297 8.68 22.29 0.62
C SER A 297 8.04 21.85 -0.70
N HIS A 298 6.91 22.43 -1.08
CA HIS A 298 6.18 22.08 -2.30
C HIS A 298 5.86 23.36 -3.09
N PRO A 299 6.84 23.91 -3.83
CA PRO A 299 6.65 25.14 -4.60
C PRO A 299 5.73 24.94 -5.80
N TYR A 300 4.92 25.96 -6.09
CA TYR A 300 4.08 25.98 -7.29
C TYR A 300 4.88 26.45 -8.51
N LEU A 301 4.85 25.67 -9.59
CA LEU A 301 5.33 26.10 -10.90
C LEU A 301 4.20 26.88 -11.60
N MET A 302 4.33 28.21 -11.65
CA MET A 302 3.49 29.19 -12.37
C MET A 302 2.00 28.87 -12.55
N ARG A 303 1.13 29.62 -11.86
CA ARG A 303 -0.19 29.96 -12.41
C ARG A 303 0.00 31.21 -13.26
N GLU A 304 0.18 31.06 -14.58
CA GLU A 304 -0.02 32.20 -15.48
C GLU A 304 -1.48 32.64 -15.29
N LYS A 305 -1.69 33.73 -14.55
CA LYS A 305 -2.98 34.40 -14.55
C LYS A 305 -3.18 34.89 -15.98
N SER A 306 -4.14 34.31 -16.70
CA SER A 306 -4.61 34.85 -17.96
C SER A 306 -4.92 36.33 -17.76
N SER A 307 -4.02 37.17 -18.24
CA SER A 307 -4.02 38.61 -18.07
C SER A 307 -5.13 39.20 -18.95
N ASN A 308 -6.34 39.27 -18.42
CA ASN A 308 -7.44 40.08 -18.98
C ASN A 308 -8.25 40.80 -17.90
N GLN A 309 -7.59 41.23 -16.82
CA GLN A 309 -8.12 42.30 -15.96
C GLN A 309 -7.04 43.35 -15.74
N GLN A 310 -7.06 44.37 -16.59
CA GLN A 310 -6.50 45.67 -16.24
C GLN A 310 -7.29 46.21 -15.05
N HIS A 311 -6.65 46.36 -13.89
CA HIS A 311 -6.85 47.53 -13.02
C HIS A 311 -5.75 47.66 -11.96
N ASN A 312 -5.05 48.79 -12.07
CA ASN A 312 -4.39 49.62 -11.05
C ASN A 312 -3.60 48.97 -9.91
N GLY A 313 -2.28 48.97 -10.09
CA GLY A 313 -1.33 49.64 -9.19
C GLY A 313 -1.31 49.23 -7.72
N SER A 314 -0.43 48.29 -7.36
CA SER A 314 0.46 48.40 -6.18
C SER A 314 1.54 47.31 -6.20
N THR A 315 2.74 47.72 -5.80
CA THR A 315 3.96 46.91 -5.70
C THR A 315 3.90 45.91 -4.53
N SER A 316 4.48 44.73 -4.76
CA SER A 316 4.97 43.73 -3.78
C SER A 316 3.99 43.07 -2.79
N SER A 317 3.59 41.84 -3.10
CA SER A 317 3.86 40.66 -2.25
C SER A 317 3.65 39.38 -3.06
N ASN A 318 4.65 38.48 -3.04
CA ASN A 318 4.55 37.10 -3.56
C ASN A 318 3.66 36.22 -2.64
N SER A 319 2.51 36.73 -2.21
CA SER A 319 1.54 36.01 -1.40
C SER A 319 0.31 35.73 -2.27
N THR A 320 0.40 34.73 -3.14
CA THR A 320 -0.82 34.06 -3.61
C THR A 320 -1.41 33.33 -2.41
N ASN A 321 -2.34 33.98 -1.69
CA ASN A 321 -3.10 33.34 -0.63
C ASN A 321 -3.81 32.10 -1.23
N ILE A 322 -3.37 30.92 -0.78
CA ILE A 322 -3.82 29.58 -1.21
C ILE A 322 -5.22 29.24 -0.64
N SER A 323 -5.84 30.12 0.14
CA SER A 323 -7.03 29.81 0.94
C SER A 323 -8.30 29.52 0.14
N ASP A 324 -8.39 29.90 -1.14
CA ASP A 324 -9.70 30.00 -1.80
C ASP A 324 -9.96 29.01 -2.95
N ASP A 325 -9.05 28.08 -3.26
CA ASP A 325 -9.31 27.10 -4.33
C ASP A 325 -8.61 25.76 -4.06
N ILE A 326 -9.14 24.99 -3.10
CA ILE A 326 -8.78 23.57 -2.91
C ILE A 326 -9.06 22.85 -4.25
N PRO A 327 -8.09 22.13 -4.82
CA PRO A 327 -8.31 21.46 -6.10
C PRO A 327 -9.39 20.39 -5.98
N ASN A 328 -10.23 20.30 -7.01
CA ASN A 328 -11.25 19.25 -7.11
C ASN A 328 -10.67 17.96 -7.71
N GLU A 329 -9.47 18.03 -8.29
CA GLU A 329 -8.73 16.88 -8.81
C GLU A 329 -7.24 17.03 -8.54
N ILE A 330 -6.63 15.99 -7.98
CA ILE A 330 -5.20 15.91 -7.70
C ILE A 330 -4.64 14.67 -8.38
N ILE A 331 -3.78 14.88 -9.38
CA ILE A 331 -2.99 13.83 -10.03
C ILE A 331 -1.66 13.75 -9.30
N ILE A 332 -1.29 12.56 -8.83
CA ILE A 332 -0.09 12.30 -8.05
C ILE A 332 0.83 11.47 -8.94
N PHE A 333 2.06 11.93 -9.14
CA PHE A 333 3.11 11.18 -9.80
C PHE A 333 4.28 10.95 -8.85
N MET A 334 4.53 9.71 -8.47
CA MET A 334 5.62 9.30 -7.59
C MET A 334 6.81 8.78 -8.42
N ALA A 335 7.82 9.63 -8.60
CA ALA A 335 9.07 9.22 -9.23
C ALA A 335 9.78 8.16 -8.37
N GLY A 336 10.16 7.03 -8.97
CA GLY A 336 10.76 5.90 -8.25
C GLY A 336 9.77 4.81 -7.85
N GLY A 337 8.49 4.98 -8.17
CA GLY A 337 7.46 3.94 -8.06
C GLY A 337 6.51 4.12 -6.88
N VAL A 338 5.30 3.58 -7.06
CA VAL A 338 4.21 3.58 -6.09
C VAL A 338 4.07 2.23 -5.40
N THR A 339 3.50 2.23 -4.19
CA THR A 339 3.15 0.99 -3.48
C THR A 339 1.65 0.73 -3.51
N TYR A 340 1.26 -0.53 -3.33
CA TYR A 340 -0.16 -0.87 -3.13
C TYR A 340 -0.73 -0.36 -1.80
N GLU A 341 0.13 -0.08 -0.81
CA GLU A 341 -0.27 0.64 0.42
C GLU A 341 -0.79 2.03 0.07
N GLU A 342 -0.02 2.78 -0.72
CA GLU A 342 -0.37 4.13 -1.17
C GLU A 342 -1.63 4.09 -2.04
N ALA A 343 -1.73 3.13 -2.96
CA ALA A 343 -2.94 2.95 -3.76
C ALA A 343 -4.17 2.67 -2.88
N THR A 344 -4.02 1.84 -1.83
CA THR A 344 -5.10 1.58 -0.88
C THR A 344 -5.52 2.84 -0.14
N LYS A 345 -4.57 3.62 0.38
CA LYS A 345 -4.87 4.85 1.10
C LYS A 345 -5.45 5.95 0.21
N VAL A 346 -5.02 6.05 -1.04
CA VAL A 346 -5.63 6.94 -2.04
C VAL A 346 -7.06 6.52 -2.36
N ALA A 347 -7.35 5.22 -2.45
CA ALA A 347 -8.72 4.72 -2.64
C ALA A 347 -9.62 5.02 -1.43
N GLU A 348 -9.12 4.84 -0.21
CA GLU A 348 -9.81 5.24 1.02
C GLU A 348 -10.10 6.74 1.04
N LEU A 349 -9.12 7.59 0.69
CA LEU A 349 -9.31 9.04 0.59
C LEU A 349 -10.37 9.43 -0.45
N ASN A 350 -10.35 8.80 -1.62
CA ASN A 350 -11.36 8.98 -2.67
C ASN A 350 -12.77 8.64 -2.16
N LYS A 351 -12.92 7.54 -1.42
CA LYS A 351 -14.20 7.14 -0.82
C LYS A 351 -14.69 8.17 0.22
N ASN A 352 -13.78 8.71 1.02
CA ASN A 352 -14.10 9.70 2.05
C ASN A 352 -14.40 11.11 1.49
N HIS A 353 -13.92 11.41 0.28
CA HIS A 353 -14.07 12.72 -0.38
C HIS A 353 -14.89 12.64 -1.68
N GLN A 354 -15.77 11.64 -1.81
CA GLN A 354 -16.63 11.48 -2.98
C GLN A 354 -17.41 12.76 -3.30
N GLY A 355 -17.32 13.21 -4.55
CA GLY A 355 -17.98 14.43 -5.03
C GLY A 355 -17.31 15.75 -4.62
N LYS A 356 -16.22 15.72 -3.84
CA LYS A 356 -15.47 16.92 -3.42
C LYS A 356 -14.11 17.02 -4.11
N CYS A 357 -13.30 15.96 -4.00
CA CYS A 357 -11.97 15.91 -4.60
C CYS A 357 -11.67 14.51 -5.10
N ARG A 358 -11.11 14.40 -6.30
CA ARG A 358 -10.66 13.15 -6.92
C ARG A 358 -9.13 13.05 -6.85
N PHE A 359 -8.62 11.91 -6.38
CA PHE A 359 -7.19 11.61 -6.31
C PHE A 359 -6.84 10.51 -7.31
N ILE A 360 -5.81 10.73 -8.12
CA ILE A 360 -5.32 9.75 -9.10
C ILE A 360 -3.85 9.51 -8.83
N LEU A 361 -3.47 8.27 -8.50
CA LEU A 361 -2.09 7.90 -8.22
C LEU A 361 -1.42 7.25 -9.44
N ALA A 362 -0.20 7.67 -9.76
CA ALA A 362 0.66 7.12 -10.79
C ALA A 362 2.13 7.17 -10.34
N GLY A 363 3.00 6.37 -10.95
CA GLY A 363 4.45 6.40 -10.73
C GLY A 363 5.21 5.35 -11.53
#